data_AF-W0FLR4-F1
#
_entry.id   AF-W0FLR4-F1
#
_cell.length_a   1.000
_cell.length_b   1.000
_cell.length_c   1.000
_cell.angle_alpha   90.00
_cell.angle_beta   90.00
_cell.angle_gamma   90.00
#
_symmetry.space_group_name_H-M   'P 1'
#
loop_
_entity.id
_entity.type
_entity.pdbx_description
1 polymer ?
#
loop_
_entity_poly.entity_id
_entity_poly.type
_entity_poly.pdbx_seq_one_letter_code
_entity_poly.pdbx_strand_id
1 'polypeptide(L)'
;MLELEFDKLIEIGARFRKCRRCGRYFLMKGNYDTNYCDTPAAGETKSCQELAAQENYKKRMEADEALPIYNKYYKRYSARVKVRQIKEADFKRWRYEAMQKRDACSRGEITPGELVDWMEAAFPNRKKKEE
;
A
#
# COMPACT_ATOMS: atom_id res chain seq x y z
N MET A 1 -39.60 -2.68 22.51
CA MET A 1 -38.23 -2.59 23.09
C MET A 1 -37.14 -2.33 22.05
N LEU A 2 -37.38 -2.48 20.74
CA LEU A 2 -36.48 -2.01 19.67
C LEU A 2 -36.63 -0.52 19.34
N GLU A 3 -37.82 0.06 19.54
CA GLU A 3 -38.11 1.48 19.25
C GLU A 3 -37.27 2.45 20.10
N LEU A 4 -37.08 2.16 21.39
CA LEU A 4 -36.30 2.98 22.32
C LEU A 4 -34.81 3.11 21.96
N GLU A 5 -34.26 2.19 21.16
CA GLU A 5 -32.87 2.27 20.71
C GLU A 5 -32.70 3.13 19.46
N PHE A 6 -33.73 3.26 18.64
CA PHE A 6 -33.68 4.06 17.41
C PHE A 6 -33.77 5.56 17.69
N ASP A 7 -34.64 5.98 18.61
CA ASP A 7 -34.80 7.39 18.99
C ASP A 7 -33.50 7.95 19.56
N LYS A 8 -32.81 7.18 20.42
CA LYS A 8 -31.49 7.55 20.96
C LYS A 8 -30.43 7.70 19.87
N LEU A 9 -30.47 6.87 18.83
CA LEU A 9 -29.55 6.98 17.69
C LEU A 9 -29.81 8.27 16.91
N ILE A 10 -31.07 8.66 16.73
CA ILE A 10 -31.42 9.94 16.11
C ILE A 10 -30.97 11.11 16.98
N GLU A 11 -31.21 11.08 18.30
CA GLU A 11 -30.82 12.13 19.23
C GLU A 11 -29.31 12.41 19.24
N ILE A 12 -28.48 11.37 19.17
CA ILE A 12 -27.01 11.53 19.09
C ILE A 12 -26.51 11.91 17.69
N GLY A 13 -27.41 12.11 16.72
CA GLY A 13 -27.07 12.48 15.36
C GLY A 13 -26.37 11.35 14.59
N ALA A 14 -26.73 10.09 14.86
CA ALA A 14 -26.22 8.94 14.14
C ALA A 14 -26.44 9.10 12.63
N ARG A 15 -25.36 8.98 11.86
CA ARG A 15 -25.43 9.03 10.40
C ARG A 15 -25.34 7.62 9.85
N PHE A 16 -26.29 7.25 9.02
CA PHE A 16 -26.32 5.96 8.35
C PHE A 16 -25.98 6.14 6.87
N ARG A 17 -25.30 5.14 6.30
CA ARG A 17 -25.03 5.08 4.86
C ARG A 17 -25.20 3.67 4.34
N LYS A 18 -25.61 3.54 3.08
CA LYS A 18 -25.64 2.27 2.36
C LYS A 18 -24.25 1.90 1.87
N CYS A 19 -23.74 0.73 2.27
CA CYS A 19 -22.45 0.22 1.82
C CYS A 19 -22.45 -0.01 0.31
N ARG A 20 -21.48 0.55 -0.42
CA ARG A 20 -21.37 0.40 -1.88
C ARG A 20 -21.01 -1.03 -2.34
N ARG A 21 -20.54 -1.88 -1.42
CA ARG A 21 -20.13 -3.27 -1.72
C ARG A 21 -21.24 -4.27 -1.44
N CYS A 22 -21.71 -4.36 -0.19
CA CYS A 22 -22.71 -5.36 0.22
C CYS A 22 -24.14 -4.83 0.25
N GLY A 23 -24.35 -3.53 0.05
CA GLY A 23 -25.69 -2.91 0.03
C GLY A 23 -26.36 -2.73 1.40
N ARG A 24 -25.75 -3.18 2.50
CA ARG A 24 -26.28 -3.03 3.87
C ARG A 24 -26.11 -1.60 4.39
N TYR A 25 -27.04 -1.15 5.24
CA TYR A 25 -26.87 0.11 5.98
C TYR A 25 -25.90 -0.11 7.14
N PHE A 26 -25.04 0.87 7.38
CA PHE A 26 -24.11 0.88 8.51
C PHE A 26 -24.01 2.27 9.13
N LEU A 27 -23.65 2.29 10.41
CA LEU A 27 -23.42 3.52 11.17
C LEU A 27 -22.06 4.10 10.80
N MET A 28 -22.02 5.38 10.44
CA MET A 28 -20.77 6.09 10.22
C MET A 28 -20.10 6.38 11.57
N LYS A 29 -18.86 5.94 11.75
CA LYS A 29 -18.05 6.21 12.94
C LYS A 29 -17.23 7.48 12.74
N GLY A 30 -17.42 8.46 13.62
CA GLY A 30 -16.71 9.75 13.56
C GLY A 30 -17.04 10.56 12.30
N ASN A 31 -16.14 11.47 11.92
CA ASN A 31 -16.34 12.38 10.80
C ASN A 31 -15.70 11.89 9.48
N TYR A 32 -15.40 10.59 9.38
CA TYR A 32 -14.78 10.01 8.19
C TYR A 32 -15.83 9.68 7.12
N ASP A 33 -15.59 10.12 5.89
CA ASP A 33 -16.48 9.87 4.75
C ASP A 33 -16.27 8.47 4.15
N THR A 34 -16.58 7.42 4.92
CA THR A 34 -16.47 6.02 4.45
C THR A 34 -17.68 5.61 3.59
N ASN A 35 -17.43 4.85 2.52
CA ASN A 35 -18.45 4.30 1.62
C ASN A 35 -18.72 2.80 1.85
N TYR A 36 -17.98 2.17 2.78
CA TYR A 36 -18.02 0.74 3.03
C TYR A 36 -18.22 0.47 4.52
N CYS A 37 -18.94 -0.61 4.84
CA CYS A 37 -19.13 -1.07 6.20
C CYS A 37 -17.87 -1.76 6.74
N ASP A 38 -17.67 -1.66 8.05
CA ASP A 38 -16.57 -2.27 8.80
C ASP A 38 -16.95 -3.63 9.41
N THR A 39 -18.23 -4.01 9.32
CA THR A 39 -18.72 -5.30 9.83
C THR A 39 -18.51 -6.40 8.78
N PRO A 40 -17.80 -7.50 9.10
CA PRO A 40 -17.68 -8.68 8.23
C PRO A 40 -19.04 -9.35 7.97
N ALA A 41 -19.21 -9.96 6.81
CA ALA A 41 -20.37 -10.80 6.55
C ALA A 41 -20.31 -12.11 7.37
N ALA A 42 -21.45 -12.76 7.56
CA ALA A 42 -21.49 -14.05 8.25
C ALA A 42 -20.62 -15.07 7.49
N GLY A 43 -19.63 -15.65 8.18
CA GLY A 43 -18.66 -16.57 7.57
C GLY A 43 -17.46 -15.90 6.90
N GLU A 44 -17.39 -14.56 6.86
CA GLU A 44 -16.21 -13.83 6.39
C GLU A 44 -15.37 -13.30 7.56
N THR A 45 -14.05 -13.28 7.37
CA THR A 45 -13.12 -12.68 8.33
C THR A 45 -12.80 -11.21 8.03
N LYS A 46 -13.07 -10.76 6.80
CA LYS A 46 -12.75 -9.41 6.32
C LYS A 46 -14.02 -8.60 6.11
N SER A 47 -13.96 -7.33 6.48
CA SER A 47 -14.99 -6.33 6.24
C SER A 47 -14.98 -5.80 4.81
N CYS A 48 -16.09 -5.16 4.40
CA CYS A 48 -16.16 -4.49 3.10
C CYS A 48 -15.10 -3.38 2.96
N GLN A 49 -14.74 -2.70 4.06
CA GLN A 49 -13.66 -1.72 4.09
C GLN A 49 -12.29 -2.35 3.79
N GLU A 50 -11.94 -3.45 4.46
CA GLU A 50 -10.66 -4.13 4.25
C GLU A 50 -10.53 -4.69 2.83
N LEU A 51 -11.61 -5.24 2.30
CA LEU A 51 -11.65 -5.74 0.94
C LEU A 51 -11.51 -4.60 -0.09
N ALA A 52 -12.19 -3.46 0.12
CA ALA A 52 -12.04 -2.29 -0.73
C ALA A 52 -10.62 -1.69 -0.66
N ALA A 53 -10.01 -1.68 0.53
CA ALA A 53 -8.62 -1.27 0.70
C ALA A 53 -7.65 -2.19 -0.06
N GLN A 54 -7.86 -3.52 -0.01
CA GLN A 54 -7.07 -4.50 -0.77
C GLN A 54 -7.21 -4.30 -2.28
N GLU A 55 -8.41 -4.09 -2.79
CA GLU A 55 -8.65 -3.82 -4.21
C GLU A 55 -8.02 -2.51 -4.67
N ASN A 56 -8.18 -1.43 -3.90
CA ASN A 56 -7.56 -0.15 -4.22
C ASN A 56 -6.03 -0.24 -4.18
N TYR A 57 -5.48 -0.99 -3.23
CA TYR A 57 -4.05 -1.29 -3.19
C TYR A 57 -3.61 -2.06 -4.44
N LYS A 58 -4.32 -3.13 -4.81
CA LYS A 58 -4.03 -3.92 -6.02
C LYS A 58 -4.09 -3.08 -7.29
N LYS A 59 -5.13 -2.26 -7.46
CA LYS A 59 -5.28 -1.34 -8.60
C LYS A 59 -4.14 -0.33 -8.67
N ARG A 60 -3.72 0.22 -7.53
CA ARG A 60 -2.55 1.10 -7.47
C ARG A 60 -1.27 0.37 -7.87
N MET A 61 -1.13 -0.92 -7.53
CA MET A 61 0.03 -1.74 -7.92
C MET A 61 0.03 -2.13 -9.38
N GLU A 62 -1.15 -2.32 -9.97
CA GLU A 62 -1.30 -2.55 -11.41
C GLU A 62 -1.07 -1.26 -12.21
N ALA A 63 -1.42 -0.10 -11.65
CA ALA A 63 -1.21 1.19 -12.29
C ALA A 63 0.22 1.73 -12.15
N ASP A 64 0.96 1.34 -11.10
CA ASP A 64 2.28 1.86 -10.79
C ASP A 64 3.34 0.75 -10.87
N GLU A 65 3.97 0.63 -12.04
CA GLU A 65 5.07 -0.32 -12.28
C GLU A 65 6.32 0.00 -11.45
N ALA A 66 6.47 1.24 -10.95
CA ALA A 66 7.64 1.68 -10.22
C ALA A 66 7.74 1.07 -8.81
N LEU A 67 6.61 0.92 -8.11
CA LEU A 67 6.63 0.41 -6.73
C LEU A 67 7.07 -1.06 -6.63
N PRO A 68 6.59 -1.99 -7.49
CA PRO A 68 7.12 -3.36 -7.56
C PRO A 68 8.63 -3.40 -7.82
N ILE A 69 9.15 -2.57 -8.72
CA ILE A 69 10.59 -2.46 -9.02
C ILE A 69 11.34 -2.03 -7.75
N TYR A 70 10.95 -0.91 -7.15
CA TYR A 70 11.55 -0.41 -5.91
C TYR A 70 11.58 -1.48 -4.80
N ASN A 71 10.44 -2.16 -4.56
CA ASN A 71 10.34 -3.18 -3.51
C ASN A 71 11.26 -4.38 -3.75
N LYS A 72 11.42 -4.80 -5.01
CA LYS A 72 12.35 -5.88 -5.40
C LYS A 72 13.78 -5.54 -5.02
N TYR A 73 14.28 -4.36 -5.41
CA TYR A 73 15.65 -3.95 -5.13
C TYR A 73 15.87 -3.59 -3.66
N TYR A 74 14.86 -3.01 -2.99
CA TYR A 74 14.92 -2.76 -1.55
C TYR A 74 15.16 -4.05 -0.75
N LYS A 75 14.36 -5.11 -1.02
CA LYS A 75 14.54 -6.42 -0.37
C LYS A 75 15.90 -7.02 -0.68
N ARG A 76 16.34 -6.96 -1.94
CA ARG A 76 17.66 -7.45 -2.40
C ARG A 76 18.81 -6.77 -1.64
N TYR A 77 18.79 -5.45 -1.54
CA TYR A 77 19.87 -4.69 -0.89
C TYR A 77 19.80 -4.76 0.63
N SER A 78 18.61 -4.78 1.23
CA SER A 78 18.45 -5.01 2.66
C SER A 78 19.03 -6.37 3.08
N ALA A 79 18.83 -7.43 2.29
CA ALA A 79 19.47 -8.72 2.55
C ALA A 79 21.01 -8.62 2.47
N ARG A 80 21.56 -7.87 1.52
CA ARG A 80 23.01 -7.64 1.37
C ARG A 80 23.60 -6.80 2.50
N VAL A 81 22.85 -5.84 3.03
CA VAL A 81 23.21 -5.08 4.25
C VAL A 81 23.28 -6.03 5.45
N LYS A 82 22.29 -6.92 5.61
CA LYS A 82 22.26 -7.90 6.70
C LYS A 82 23.51 -8.80 6.72
N VAL A 83 24.00 -9.20 5.54
CA VAL A 83 25.25 -9.97 5.38
C VAL A 83 26.50 -9.09 5.24
N ARG A 84 26.42 -7.79 5.57
CA ARG A 84 27.52 -6.82 5.58
C ARG A 84 28.23 -6.62 4.22
N GLN A 85 27.58 -6.95 3.12
CA GLN A 85 28.10 -6.70 1.77
C GLN A 85 27.88 -5.25 1.31
N ILE A 86 26.89 -4.56 1.89
CA ILE A 86 26.61 -3.14 1.67
C ILE A 86 26.70 -2.46 3.04
N LYS A 87 27.33 -1.28 3.11
CA LYS A 87 27.35 -0.49 4.34
C LYS A 87 25.98 0.14 4.59
N GLU A 88 25.54 0.16 5.83
CA GLU A 88 24.27 0.76 6.23
C GLU A 88 24.13 2.22 5.76
N ALA A 89 25.21 3.00 5.83
CA ALA A 89 25.22 4.39 5.38
C ALA A 89 24.96 4.52 3.86
N ASP A 90 25.58 3.66 3.06
CA ASP A 90 25.38 3.65 1.60
C ASP A 90 23.96 3.20 1.25
N PHE A 91 23.42 2.22 1.96
CA PHE A 91 22.03 1.79 1.79
C PHE A 91 21.03 2.89 2.14
N LYS A 92 21.26 3.66 3.21
CA LYS A 92 20.41 4.81 3.57
C LYS A 92 20.42 5.90 2.50
N ARG A 93 21.59 6.24 1.95
CA ARG A 93 21.72 7.20 0.85
C ARG A 93 20.97 6.71 -0.39
N TRP A 94 21.23 5.46 -0.80
CA TRP A 94 20.53 4.84 -1.92
C TRP A 94 19.01 4.83 -1.72
N ARG A 95 18.51 4.53 -0.52
CA ARG A 95 17.06 4.50 -0.24
C ARG A 95 16.41 5.86 -0.52
N TYR A 96 17.07 6.96 -0.17
CA TYR A 96 16.55 8.30 -0.45
C TYR A 96 16.46 8.57 -1.95
N GLU A 97 17.54 8.30 -2.70
CA GLU A 97 17.59 8.46 -4.15
C GLU A 97 16.60 7.54 -4.87
N ALA A 98 16.47 6.30 -4.41
CA ALA A 98 15.55 5.31 -4.94
C ALA A 98 14.07 5.71 -4.78
N MET A 99 13.72 6.38 -3.69
CA MET A 99 12.37 6.93 -3.51
C MET A 99 12.08 8.06 -4.51
N GLN A 100 13.05 8.97 -4.73
CA GLN A 100 12.87 10.04 -5.71
C GLN A 100 12.75 9.50 -7.14
N LYS A 101 13.58 8.51 -7.51
CA LYS A 101 13.51 7.85 -8.82
C LYS A 101 12.20 7.07 -9.01
N ARG A 102 11.71 6.39 -7.97
CA ARG A 102 10.38 5.76 -7.99
C ARG A 102 9.31 6.81 -8.27
N ASP A 103 9.30 7.91 -7.54
CA ASP A 103 8.26 8.94 -7.71
C ASP A 103 8.34 9.61 -9.09
N ALA A 104 9.55 9.79 -9.64
CA ALA A 104 9.74 10.23 -11.02
C ALA A 104 9.16 9.23 -12.04
N CYS A 105 9.37 7.93 -11.81
CA CYS A 105 8.80 6.87 -12.66
C CYS A 105 7.26 6.82 -12.58
N SER A 106 6.70 6.96 -11.37
CA SER A 106 5.25 7.03 -11.18
C SER A 106 4.62 8.28 -11.79
N ARG A 107 5.38 9.37 -11.95
CA ARG A 107 4.97 10.59 -12.69
C ARG A 107 5.18 10.48 -14.20
N GLY A 108 5.82 9.41 -14.69
CA GLY A 108 6.15 9.22 -16.10
C GLY A 108 7.35 10.04 -16.61
N GLU A 109 8.16 10.61 -15.71
CA GLU A 109 9.39 11.35 -16.06
C GLU A 109 10.52 10.43 -16.49
N ILE A 110 10.52 9.20 -15.98
CA ILE A 110 11.43 8.12 -16.41
C ILE A 110 10.61 6.86 -16.66
N THR A 111 11.12 6.02 -17.56
CA THR A 111 10.49 4.74 -17.88
C THR A 111 10.80 3.70 -16.79
N PRO A 112 9.95 2.66 -16.65
CA PRO A 112 10.25 1.53 -15.77
C PRO A 112 11.58 0.83 -16.10
N GLY A 113 11.98 0.80 -17.38
CA GLY A 113 13.27 0.26 -17.82
C GLY A 113 14.46 1.04 -17.27
N GLU A 114 14.43 2.38 -17.42
CA GLU A 114 15.48 3.25 -16.87
C GLU A 114 15.57 3.18 -15.34
N LEU A 115 14.42 2.99 -14.67
CA LEU A 115 14.39 2.74 -13.22
C LEU A 115 15.11 1.42 -12.89
N VAL A 116 14.85 0.34 -13.62
CA VAL A 116 15.53 -0.96 -13.43
C VAL A 116 17.03 -0.82 -13.65
N ASP A 117 17.47 -0.17 -14.73
CA ASP A 117 18.88 -0.01 -15.06
C ASP A 117 19.62 0.79 -13.97
N TRP A 118 19.01 1.89 -13.50
CA TRP A 118 19.56 2.68 -12.40
C TRP A 118 19.63 1.86 -11.10
N MET A 119 18.59 1.07 -10.80
CA MET A 119 18.58 0.21 -9.63
C MET A 119 19.69 -0.84 -9.71
N GLU A 120 19.88 -1.52 -10.84
CA GLU A 120 20.92 -2.54 -11.01
C GLU A 120 22.33 -1.96 -10.86
N ALA A 121 22.56 -0.75 -11.39
CA ALA A 121 23.84 -0.07 -11.32
C ALA A 121 24.24 0.38 -9.90
N ALA A 122 23.27 0.63 -9.01
CA ALA A 122 23.52 1.19 -7.68
C ALA A 122 24.41 0.31 -6.78
N PHE A 123 24.20 -1.01 -6.81
CA PHE A 123 25.05 -1.96 -6.10
C PHE A 123 25.29 -3.18 -6.98
N PRO A 124 26.33 -3.16 -7.83
CA PRO A 124 26.63 -4.30 -8.69
C PRO A 124 26.91 -5.55 -7.84
N ASN A 125 26.55 -6.71 -8.38
CA ASN A 125 26.98 -7.98 -7.81
C ASN A 125 28.50 -8.08 -7.98
N ARG A 126 29.20 -8.68 -7.00
CA ARG A 126 30.60 -9.08 -7.21
C ARG A 126 30.61 -10.02 -8.42
N LYS A 127 31.32 -9.64 -9.49
CA LYS A 127 31.65 -10.58 -10.56
C LYS A 127 32.42 -11.73 -9.92
N LYS A 128 32.09 -12.97 -10.30
CA LYS A 128 32.93 -14.13 -9.95
C LYS A 128 34.33 -13.80 -10.48
N LYS A 129 35.35 -14.01 -9.65
CA LYS A 129 36.74 -13.87 -10.10
C LYS A 129 36.90 -14.89 -11.23
N GLU A 130 37.15 -14.41 -12.45
CA GLU A 130 37.53 -15.29 -13.56
C GLU A 130 38.85 -15.96 -13.14
N GLU A 131 38.89 -17.29 -13.21
CA GLU A 131 40.04 -18.13 -12.84
C GLU A 131 41.18 -17.99 -13.86
#